data_AF-A6E9S1-F1
#
_entry.id   AF-A6E9S1-F1
#
_cell.length_a   1.000
_cell.length_b   1.000
_cell.length_c   1.000
_cell.angle_alpha   90.00
_cell.angle_beta   90.00
_cell.angle_gamma   90.00
#
_symmetry.space_group_name_H-M   'P 1'
#
loop_
_entity.id
_entity.type
_entity.pdbx_description
1 polymer ?
#
loop_
_entity_poly.entity_id
_entity_poly.type
_entity_poly.pdbx_seq_one_letter_code
_entity_poly.pdbx_strand_id
1 'polypeptide(L)'
;MHEEFSRPAEKIRVDRLSRHMYDVFHLSKHDGVLSALENQDLYETIVAHRYEYAKIGGVDYNQHNPLTLNPVPHPDFIKAWEADYNKMKSEMIYEQNPPSFQDLVENIEQLKIKLSSVSWKFSLHFGDK
;
A
#
# COMPACT_ATOMS: atom_id res chain seq x y z
N MET A 1 2.92 0.71 3.10
CA MET A 1 2.89 1.87 2.19
C MET A 1 2.03 2.98 2.78
N HIS A 2 0.70 2.86 2.81
CA HIS A 2 -0.19 3.87 3.41
C HIS A 2 0.30 4.38 4.77
N GLU A 3 0.52 3.45 5.70
CA GLU A 3 1.01 3.77 7.04
C GLU A 3 2.38 4.45 7.07
N GLU A 4 3.25 4.19 6.09
CA GLU A 4 4.55 4.87 6.00
C GLU A 4 4.37 6.32 5.58
N PHE A 5 3.46 6.58 4.63
CA PHE A 5 3.15 7.92 4.12
C PHE A 5 2.28 8.75 5.05
N SER A 6 1.62 8.12 6.03
CA SER A 6 0.90 8.80 7.11
C SER A 6 1.82 9.29 8.24
N ARG A 7 3.12 8.97 8.21
CA ARG A 7 4.08 9.42 9.23
C ARG A 7 4.52 10.86 8.93
N PRO A 8 4.96 11.62 9.96
CA PRO A 8 5.63 12.90 9.74
C PRO A 8 6.76 12.78 8.73
N ALA A 9 6.94 13.79 7.87
CA ALA A 9 7.87 13.75 6.74
C ALA A 9 9.30 13.36 7.16
N GLU A 10 9.78 13.86 8.31
CA GLU A 10 11.10 13.56 8.87
C GLU A 10 11.27 12.10 9.33
N LYS A 11 10.17 11.34 9.43
CA LYS A 11 10.16 9.92 9.80
C LYS A 11 9.91 9.00 8.63
N ILE A 12 9.52 9.51 7.46
CA ILE A 12 9.25 8.71 6.26
C ILE A 12 10.55 8.03 5.80
N ARG A 13 10.47 6.72 5.62
CA ARG A 13 11.56 5.89 5.08
C ARG A 13 11.37 5.69 3.59
N VAL A 14 12.50 5.51 2.91
CA VAL A 14 12.54 5.27 1.46
C VAL A 14 13.30 3.98 1.15
N ASP A 15 14.50 3.83 1.75
CA ASP A 15 15.41 2.73 1.44
C ASP A 15 14.74 1.36 1.55
N ARG A 16 14.76 0.62 0.44
CA ARG A 16 14.25 -0.73 0.25
C ARG A 16 12.74 -0.89 0.39
N LEU A 17 11.97 0.19 0.45
CA LEU A 17 10.50 0.11 0.60
C LEU A 17 9.75 0.12 -0.73
N SER A 18 10.37 0.59 -1.81
CA SER A 18 9.76 0.54 -3.14
C SER A 18 9.47 -0.89 -3.62
N ARG A 19 10.17 -1.89 -3.06
CA ARG A 19 9.89 -3.32 -3.27
C ARG A 19 8.43 -3.70 -3.05
N HIS A 20 7.75 -3.04 -2.11
CA HIS A 20 6.36 -3.34 -1.81
C HIS A 20 5.42 -2.94 -2.94
N MET A 21 5.80 -1.94 -3.76
CA MET A 21 5.06 -1.59 -4.96
C MET A 21 5.20 -2.69 -6.02
N TYR A 22 6.41 -3.24 -6.17
CA TYR A 22 6.68 -4.37 -7.06
C TYR A 22 5.90 -5.63 -6.61
N ASP A 23 5.94 -5.95 -5.31
CA ASP A 23 5.19 -7.08 -4.74
C ASP A 23 3.69 -6.93 -5.03
N VAL A 24 3.10 -5.75 -4.79
CA VAL A 24 1.69 -5.46 -5.07
C VAL A 24 1.37 -5.56 -6.57
N PHE A 25 2.25 -5.05 -7.43
CA PHE A 25 2.06 -5.14 -8.88
C PHE A 25 1.91 -6.60 -9.32
N HIS A 26 2.82 -7.50 -8.91
CA HIS A 26 2.74 -8.91 -9.28
C HIS A 26 1.57 -9.62 -8.62
N LEU A 27 1.30 -9.38 -7.33
CA LEU A 27 0.12 -9.92 -6.65
C LEU A 27 -1.17 -9.56 -7.38
N SER A 28 -1.30 -8.32 -7.85
CA SER A 28 -2.50 -7.86 -8.56
C SER A 28 -2.75 -8.55 -9.91
N LYS A 29 -1.75 -9.24 -10.48
CA LYS A 29 -1.88 -10.00 -11.73
C LYS A 29 -2.42 -11.41 -11.52
N HIS A 30 -2.43 -11.91 -10.28
CA HIS A 30 -2.95 -13.23 -9.99
C HIS A 30 -4.48 -13.20 -9.89
N ASP A 31 -5.10 -14.17 -10.55
CA ASP A 31 -6.54 -14.37 -10.49
C ASP A 31 -6.99 -14.58 -9.05
N GLY A 32 -8.08 -13.91 -8.66
CA GLY A 32 -8.65 -14.00 -7.32
C GLY A 32 -8.14 -12.99 -6.29
N VAL A 33 -7.00 -12.32 -6.53
CA VAL A 33 -6.50 -11.28 -5.61
C VAL A 33 -7.45 -10.09 -5.58
N LEU A 34 -7.98 -9.69 -6.74
CA LEU A 34 -8.93 -8.58 -6.80
C LEU A 34 -10.30 -8.93 -6.21
N SER A 35 -10.75 -10.18 -6.32
CA SER A 35 -12.02 -10.60 -5.68
C SER A 35 -11.91 -10.61 -4.16
N ALA A 36 -10.71 -10.78 -3.60
CA ALA A 36 -10.50 -10.72 -2.15
C ALA A 36 -10.81 -9.32 -1.58
N LEU A 37 -10.78 -8.26 -2.39
CA LEU A 37 -11.16 -6.91 -1.96
C LEU A 37 -12.65 -6.80 -1.61
N GLU A 38 -13.51 -7.64 -2.20
CA GLU A 38 -14.95 -7.68 -1.88
C GLU A 38 -15.26 -8.43 -0.58
N ASN A 39 -14.27 -9.05 0.06
CA ASN A 39 -14.45 -9.73 1.33
C ASN A 39 -14.18 -8.78 2.50
N GLN A 40 -15.26 -8.16 3.02
CA GLN A 40 -15.20 -7.26 4.17
C GLN A 40 -14.54 -7.90 5.39
N ASP A 41 -14.99 -9.09 5.79
CA ASP A 41 -14.52 -9.77 7.00
C ASP A 41 -13.01 -10.03 6.94
N LEU A 42 -12.50 -10.45 5.78
CA LEU A 42 -11.07 -10.65 5.56
C LEU A 42 -10.30 -9.33 5.71
N TYR A 43 -10.76 -8.28 5.05
CA TYR A 43 -10.11 -6.96 5.11
C TYR A 43 -10.07 -6.42 6.53
N GLU A 44 -11.22 -6.40 7.21
CA GLU A 44 -11.35 -5.91 8.58
C GLU A 44 -10.56 -6.76 9.57
N THR A 45 -10.52 -8.08 9.40
CA THR A 45 -9.67 -8.96 10.22
C THR A 45 -8.19 -8.59 10.09
N ILE A 46 -7.71 -8.31 8.87
CA ILE A 46 -6.31 -7.90 8.63
C ILE A 46 -6.03 -6.55 9.31
N VAL A 47 -6.93 -5.56 9.17
CA VAL A 47 -6.75 -4.24 9.80
C VAL A 47 -6.78 -4.34 11.33
N ALA A 48 -7.74 -5.07 11.90
CA ALA A 48 -7.86 -5.28 13.34
C ALA A 48 -6.64 -6.00 13.92
N HIS A 49 -6.18 -7.07 13.29
CA HIS A 49 -4.97 -7.78 13.71
C HIS A 49 -3.74 -6.87 13.66
N ARG A 50 -3.62 -6.03 12.62
CA ARG A 50 -2.51 -5.09 12.49
C ARG A 50 -2.55 -4.01 13.58
N TYR A 51 -3.72 -3.49 13.92
CA TYR A 51 -3.90 -2.53 15.02
C TYR A 51 -3.56 -3.14 16.40
N GLU A 52 -3.96 -4.38 16.67
CA GLU A 52 -3.75 -4.98 17.99
C GLU A 52 -2.31 -5.47 18.20
N TYR A 53 -1.73 -6.14 17.20
CA TYR A 53 -0.48 -6.89 17.37
C TYR A 53 0.74 -6.28 16.69
N ALA A 54 0.55 -5.39 15.71
CA ALA A 54 1.64 -4.88 14.88
C ALA A 54 1.50 -3.38 14.56
N LYS A 55 0.90 -2.60 15.46
CA LYS A 55 0.61 -1.19 15.21
C LYS A 55 1.87 -0.36 14.99
N ILE A 56 1.80 0.54 14.02
CA ILE A 56 2.81 1.58 13.83
C ILE A 56 2.35 2.82 14.62
N GLY A 57 3.20 3.30 15.53
CA GLY A 57 2.91 4.48 16.33
C GLY A 57 2.73 5.74 15.47
N GLY A 58 1.69 6.52 15.77
CA GLY A 58 1.35 7.76 15.04
C GLY A 58 0.53 7.56 13.77
N VAL A 59 0.05 6.34 13.50
CA VAL A 59 -0.87 6.04 12.40
C VAL A 59 -2.30 5.96 12.91
N ASP A 60 -3.21 6.69 12.28
CA ASP A 60 -4.65 6.55 12.50
C ASP A 60 -5.19 5.36 11.71
N TYR A 61 -5.51 4.27 12.42
CA TYR A 61 -6.04 3.04 11.79
C TYR A 61 -7.47 3.18 11.28
N ASN A 62 -8.18 4.25 11.62
CA ASN A 62 -9.45 4.58 10.96
C ASN A 62 -9.22 5.00 9.49
N GLN A 63 -8.02 5.46 9.12
CA GLN A 63 -7.65 5.79 7.73
C GLN A 63 -7.44 4.56 6.83
N HIS A 64 -7.41 3.35 7.41
CA HIS A 64 -7.45 2.11 6.63
C HIS A 64 -8.84 1.83 6.05
N ASN A 65 -9.80 2.73 6.22
CA ASN A 65 -11.05 2.70 5.47
C ASN A 65 -10.74 2.74 3.94
N PRO A 66 -11.35 1.87 3.12
CA PRO A 66 -11.19 1.85 1.66
C PRO A 66 -11.33 3.21 0.96
N LEU A 67 -12.12 4.13 1.51
CA LEU A 67 -12.34 5.46 0.94
C LEU A 67 -11.19 6.45 1.22
N THR A 68 -10.43 6.22 2.29
CA THR A 68 -9.34 7.12 2.73
C THR A 68 -7.96 6.50 2.56
N LEU A 69 -7.87 5.17 2.45
CA LEU A 69 -6.62 4.45 2.31
C LEU A 69 -5.89 4.95 1.05
N ASN A 70 -4.70 5.47 1.25
CA ASN A 70 -3.86 6.00 0.19
C ASN A 70 -2.45 5.40 0.28
N PRO A 71 -2.12 4.37 -0.53
CA PRO A 71 -0.83 3.72 -0.52
C PRO A 71 0.14 4.29 -1.57
N VAL A 72 -0.18 5.44 -2.17
CA VAL A 72 0.67 6.12 -3.16
C VAL A 72 1.73 6.95 -2.43
N PRO A 73 3.01 6.93 -2.87
CA PRO A 73 4.05 7.73 -2.24
C PRO A 73 3.72 9.22 -2.20
N HIS A 74 4.06 9.87 -1.07
CA HIS A 74 3.89 11.30 -0.91
C HIS A 74 4.66 12.07 -2.01
N PRO A 75 4.11 13.16 -2.59
CA PRO A 75 4.76 13.91 -3.67
C PRO A 75 6.20 14.33 -3.36
N ASP A 76 6.48 14.72 -2.11
CA ASP A 76 7.83 15.10 -1.68
C ASP A 76 8.84 13.95 -1.71
N PHE A 77 8.37 12.69 -1.70
CA PHE A 77 9.19 11.48 -1.64
C PHE A 77 9.10 10.63 -2.91
N ILE A 78 8.26 10.99 -3.89
CA ILE A 78 8.03 10.20 -5.11
C ILE A 78 9.33 9.93 -5.88
N LYS A 79 10.20 10.95 -6.02
CA LYS A 79 11.50 10.82 -6.70
C LYS A 79 12.48 9.93 -5.93
N ALA A 80 12.41 9.97 -4.60
CA ALA A 80 13.27 9.14 -3.76
C ALA A 80 12.85 7.67 -3.85
N TRP A 81 11.54 7.40 -3.89
CA TRP A 81 11.00 6.06 -4.13
C TRP A 81 11.29 5.53 -5.53
N GLU A 82 11.26 6.40 -6.54
CA GLU A 82 11.68 6.04 -7.90
C GLU A 82 13.16 5.65 -7.96
N ALA A 83 14.03 6.43 -7.31
CA ALA A 83 15.46 6.11 -7.22
C ALA A 83 15.71 4.79 -6.49
N ASP A 84 15.00 4.55 -5.37
CA ASP A 84 15.04 3.27 -4.63
C ASP A 84 14.61 2.09 -5.51
N TYR A 85 13.52 2.24 -6.27
CA TYR A 85 13.05 1.20 -7.17
C TYR A 85 14.07 0.91 -8.28
N ASN A 86 14.62 1.95 -8.91
CA ASN A 86 15.59 1.79 -10.00
C ASN A 86 16.86 1.07 -9.51
N LYS A 87 17.30 1.36 -8.28
CA LYS A 87 18.40 0.64 -7.64
C LYS A 87 18.04 -0.83 -7.39
N MET A 88 16.87 -1.10 -6.80
CA MET A 88 16.41 -2.47 -6.58
C MET A 88 16.28 -3.26 -7.88
N LYS A 89 15.73 -2.63 -8.93
CA LYS A 89 15.53 -3.22 -10.25
C LYS A 89 16.86 -3.61 -10.91
N SER A 90 17.90 -2.81 -10.77
CA SER A 90 19.22 -3.15 -11.32
C SER A 90 19.98 -4.20 -10.49
N GLU A 91 19.76 -4.24 -9.18
CA GLU A 91 20.51 -5.12 -8.27
C GLU A 91 19.85 -6.48 -8.02
N MET A 92 18.52 -6.58 -8.11
CA MET A 92 17.76 -7.72 -7.58
C MET A 92 16.70 -8.31 -8.52
N ILE A 93 16.31 -7.62 -9.59
CA ILE A 93 15.25 -8.08 -10.50
C ILE A 93 15.87 -8.63 -11.78
N TYR A 94 15.68 -9.93 -12.01
CA TYR A 94 16.20 -10.66 -13.19
C TYR A 94 15.14 -10.90 -14.28
N GLU A 95 13.95 -10.32 -14.11
CA GLU A 95 12.89 -10.38 -15.12
C GLU A 95 13.37 -9.73 -16.44
N GLN A 96 12.89 -10.24 -17.58
CA GLN A 96 13.23 -9.69 -18.90
C GLN A 96 12.64 -8.29 -19.11
N ASN A 97 11.39 -8.08 -18.70
CA ASN A 97 10.65 -6.82 -18.87
C ASN A 97 10.00 -6.36 -17.56
N PRO A 98 10.79 -6.04 -16.52
CA PRO A 98 10.24 -5.60 -15.24
C PRO A 98 9.52 -4.25 -15.39
N PRO A 99 8.40 -4.03 -14.67
CA PRO A 99 7.63 -2.79 -14.72
C PRO A 99 8.52 -1.56 -14.50
N SER A 100 8.17 -0.44 -15.11
CA SER A 100 8.71 0.86 -14.77
C SER A 100 8.16 1.33 -13.43
N PHE A 101 8.81 2.32 -12.80
CA PHE A 101 8.26 2.93 -11.59
C PHE A 101 6.86 3.51 -11.83
N GLN A 102 6.65 4.11 -13.02
CA GLN A 102 5.36 4.63 -13.43
C GLN A 102 4.29 3.53 -13.50
N ASP A 103 4.61 2.36 -14.05
CA ASP A 103 3.68 1.21 -14.09
C ASP A 103 3.28 0.77 -12.67
N LEU A 104 4.21 0.83 -11.71
CA LEU A 104 3.94 0.49 -10.31
C LEU A 104 3.02 1.51 -9.65
N VAL A 105 3.25 2.81 -9.86
CA VAL A 105 2.38 3.88 -9.35
C VAL A 105 0.97 3.77 -9.93
N GLU A 106 0.87 3.60 -11.25
CA GLU A 106 -0.42 3.46 -11.93
C GLU A 106 -1.19 2.24 -11.44
N ASN A 107 -0.51 1.11 -11.24
CA ASN A 107 -1.13 -0.08 -10.66
C ASN A 107 -1.75 0.20 -9.29
N ILE A 108 -1.01 0.88 -8.41
CA ILE A 108 -1.47 1.23 -7.06
C ILE A 108 -2.68 2.17 -7.12
N GLU A 109 -2.66 3.18 -7.99
CA GLU A 109 -3.80 4.09 -8.18
C GLU A 109 -5.04 3.34 -8.68
N GLN A 110 -4.88 2.39 -9.62
CA GLN A 110 -6.00 1.55 -10.08
C GLN A 110 -6.54 0.65 -8.97
N LEU A 111 -5.67 0.07 -8.14
CA LEU A 111 -6.09 -0.75 -6.99
C LEU A 111 -6.82 0.09 -5.94
N LYS A 112 -6.36 1.31 -5.67
CA LYS A 112 -7.03 2.26 -4.78
C LYS A 112 -8.43 2.62 -5.30
N ILE A 113 -8.59 2.87 -6.60
CA ILE A 113 -9.91 3.13 -7.20
C ILE A 113 -10.85 1.93 -6.99
N LYS A 114 -10.37 0.71 -7.27
CA LYS A 114 -11.13 -0.53 -7.03
C LYS A 114 -11.52 -0.68 -5.57
N LEU A 115 -10.56 -0.48 -4.66
CA LEU A 115 -10.78 -0.56 -3.23
C LEU A 115 -11.83 0.45 -2.76
N SER A 116 -11.79 1.69 -3.25
CA SER A 116 -12.80 2.71 -2.91
C SER A 116 -14.21 2.41 -3.46
N SER A 117 -14.33 1.43 -4.37
CA SER A 117 -15.58 1.07 -5.05
C SER A 117 -16.17 -0.27 -4.57
N VAL A 118 -15.62 -0.88 -3.52
CA VAL A 118 -16.12 -2.14 -2.95
C VAL A 118 -17.58 -2.01 -2.52
N SER A 119 -18.32 -3.13 -2.56
CA SER A 119 -19.76 -3.15 -2.29
C SER A 119 -20.14 -3.00 -0.82
N TRP A 120 -19.16 -3.14 0.09
CA TRP A 120 -19.33 -3.10 1.53
C TRP A 120 -18.81 -1.79 2.15
N LYS A 121 -19.17 -1.55 3.41
CA LYS A 121 -18.72 -0.36 4.16
C LYS A 121 -17.84 -0.76 5.32
N PHE A 122 -16.68 -0.12 5.43
CA PHE A 122 -15.78 -0.32 6.55
C PHE A 122 -16.47 0.05 7.87
N SER A 123 -16.46 -0.88 8.81
CA SER A 123 -17.26 -0.86 10.03
C SER A 123 -16.43 -0.73 11.30
N LEU A 124 -15.12 -1.01 11.22
CA LEU A 124 -14.23 -0.90 12.37
C LEU A 124 -14.03 0.55 12.78
N HIS A 125 -13.91 0.75 14.08
CA HIS A 125 -13.50 2.01 14.68
C HIS A 125 -12.45 1.76 15.74
N PHE A 126 -11.36 2.52 15.67
CA PHE A 126 -10.24 2.43 16.60
C PHE A 126 -10.19 3.72 17.42
N GLY A 127 -10.33 3.57 18.74
CA GLY A 127 -10.24 4.70 19.66
C GLY A 127 -8.82 5.24 19.78
N ASP A 128 -8.73 6.53 20.11
CA ASP A 128 -7.49 7.17 20.53
C ASP A 128 -7.03 6.54 21.86
N LYS A 129 -5.79 6.04 21.91
CA LYS A 129 -5.13 5.63 23.17
C LYS A 129 -4.28 6.78 23.68
#